data_AF-A0A0R2PBK2-F1
#
_entry.id   AF-A0A0R2PBK2-F1
#
_cell.length_a   1.000
_cell.length_b   1.000
_cell.length_c   1.000
_cell.angle_alpha   90.00
_cell.angle_beta   90.00
_cell.angle_gamma   90.00
#
_symmetry.space_group_name_H-M   'P 1'
#
loop_
_entity.id
_entity.type
_entity.pdbx_description
1 polymer ?
#
loop_
_entity_poly.entity_id
_entity_poly.type
_entity_poly.pdbx_seq_one_letter_code
_entity_poly.pdbx_strand_id
1 'polypeptide(L)' 'MNVPVTSTLPKHDIADASLAAEGRKRIEWAERNMPVLAQIRERFEKSQPFAGVRISACMHVTTETA' A
#
# COMPACT_ATOMS: atom_id res chain seq x y z
N MET A 1 1.04 20.92 9.46
CA MET A 1 -0.35 20.65 9.91
C MET A 1 -0.46 19.14 10.15
N ASN A 2 -0.57 18.70 11.40
CA ASN A 2 -0.69 17.28 11.76
C ASN A 2 -2.08 16.79 11.41
N VAL A 3 -2.19 15.86 10.46
CA VAL A 3 -3.43 15.09 10.26
C VAL A 3 -3.47 14.03 11.37
N PRO A 4 -4.52 14.00 12.21
CA PRO A 4 -4.63 13.01 13.27
C PRO A 4 -4.82 11.62 12.65
N VAL A 5 -3.91 10.69 12.96
CA VAL A 5 -4.01 9.29 12.55
C VAL A 5 -5.00 8.59 13.49
N THR A 6 -6.29 8.64 13.18
CA THR A 6 -7.32 7.86 13.87
C THR A 6 -7.18 6.38 13.53
N SER A 7 -7.14 5.51 14.55
CA SER A 7 -6.93 4.05 14.43
C SER A 7 -8.15 3.26 13.89
N THR A 8 -9.06 3.92 13.18
CA THR A 8 -10.25 3.31 12.60
C THR A 8 -9.95 2.87 11.17
N LEU A 9 -10.31 1.62 10.83
CA LEU A 9 -10.24 1.14 9.45
C LEU A 9 -10.94 2.13 8.50
N PRO A 10 -10.27 2.61 7.43
CA PRO A 10 -10.90 3.46 6.44
C PRO A 10 -12.13 2.78 5.84
N LYS A 11 -13.12 3.57 5.44
CA LYS A 11 -14.27 3.06 4.68
C LYS A 11 -13.74 2.40 3.39
N HIS A 12 -14.13 1.15 3.18
CA HIS A 12 -13.75 0.35 2.01
C HIS A 12 -14.97 -0.40 1.50
N ASP A 13 -14.93 -0.77 0.22
CA ASP A 13 -15.93 -1.58 -0.44
C ASP A 13 -15.21 -2.75 -1.15
N ILE A 14 -15.30 -3.93 -0.56
CA ILE A 14 -14.59 -5.14 -1.01
C ILE A 14 -15.53 -6.34 -0.91
N ALA A 15 -15.28 -7.37 -1.72
CA ALA A 15 -16.13 -8.55 -1.77
C ALA A 15 -16.09 -9.42 -0.49
N ASP A 16 -14.89 -9.67 0.06
CA ASP A 16 -14.71 -10.54 1.23
C ASP A 16 -13.44 -10.15 2.03
N ALA A 17 -13.63 -9.74 3.29
CA ALA A 17 -12.55 -9.36 4.18
C ALA A 17 -11.77 -10.57 4.76
N SER A 18 -12.36 -11.77 4.76
CA SER A 18 -11.73 -12.97 5.33
C SER A 18 -10.48 -13.41 4.56
N LEU A 19 -10.38 -13.03 3.28
CA LEU A 19 -9.25 -13.33 2.40
C LEU A 19 -7.99 -12.51 2.68
N ALA A 20 -8.04 -11.55 3.62
CA ALA A 20 -6.91 -10.63 3.89
C ALA A 20 -5.60 -11.35 4.26
N ALA A 21 -5.69 -12.46 5.01
CA ALA A 21 -4.52 -13.24 5.41
C ALA A 21 -3.84 -13.92 4.20
N GLU A 22 -4.62 -14.43 3.25
CA GLU A 22 -4.09 -15.01 2.02
C GLU A 22 -3.58 -13.92 1.07
N GLY A 23 -4.30 -12.81 0.95
CA GLY A 23 -3.88 -11.64 0.17
C GLY A 23 -2.49 -11.15 0.59
N ARG A 24 -2.23 -11.05 1.90
CA ARG A 24 -0.90 -10.67 2.42
C ARG A 24 0.23 -11.58 1.92
N LYS A 25 0.01 -12.89 1.92
CA LYS A 25 1.02 -13.86 1.42
C LYS A 25 1.32 -13.66 -0.06
N ARG A 26 0.31 -13.30 -0.85
CA ARG A 26 0.49 -12.99 -2.27
C ARG A 26 1.28 -11.69 -2.44
N ILE A 27 0.96 -10.64 -1.67
CA ILE A 27 1.68 -9.36 -1.69
C ILE A 27 3.16 -9.56 -1.38
N GLU A 28 3.47 -10.31 -0.32
CA GLU A 28 4.86 -10.65 0.04
C GLU A 28 5.57 -11.44 -1.08
N TRP A 29 4.84 -12.29 -1.81
CA TRP A 29 5.40 -12.96 -2.98
C TRP A 29 5.68 -11.96 -4.12
N ALA A 30 4.77 -11.04 -4.43
CA ALA A 30 4.99 -10.04 -5.47
C ALA A 30 6.14 -9.08 -5.13
N GLU A 31 6.24 -8.64 -3.87
CA GLU A 31 7.33 -7.78 -3.39
C GLU A 31 8.71 -8.42 -3.65
N ARG A 32 8.86 -9.72 -3.36
CA ARG A 32 10.10 -10.46 -3.66
C ARG A 32 10.43 -10.54 -5.16
N ASN A 33 9.42 -10.43 -6.02
CA ASN A 33 9.59 -10.47 -7.48
C ASN A 33 9.70 -9.07 -8.12
N MET A 34 9.53 -7.99 -7.34
CA MET A 34 9.58 -6.60 -7.82
C MET A 34 10.68 -5.79 -7.10
N PRO A 35 11.96 -6.20 -7.17
CA PRO A 35 13.04 -5.66 -6.33
C PRO A 35 13.31 -4.16 -6.53
N VAL A 36 12.95 -3.61 -7.70
CA VAL A 36 13.10 -2.19 -7.99
C VAL A 36 12.18 -1.34 -7.11
N LEU A 37 10.98 -1.81 -6.76
CA LEU A 37 10.08 -1.08 -5.87
C LEU A 37 10.66 -0.97 -4.45
N ALA A 38 11.35 -2.02 -3.97
CA ALA A 38 12.04 -1.99 -2.68
C ALA A 38 13.19 -0.94 -2.69
N GLN A 39 13.98 -0.89 -3.77
CA GLN A 39 15.03 0.13 -3.93
C GLN A 39 14.48 1.56 -3.96
N ILE A 40 13.35 1.77 -4.65
CA ILE A 40 12.65 3.07 -4.68
C ILE A 40 12.19 3.44 -3.26
N ARG A 41 11.59 2.50 -2.53
CA ARG A 41 11.16 2.71 -1.13
C ARG A 41 12.34 3.12 -0.25
N GLU A 42 13.42 2.36 -0.25
CA GLU A 42 14.63 2.64 0.55
C GLU A 42 15.21 4.03 0.24
N ARG A 43 15.28 4.39 -1.05
CA ARG A 43 15.79 5.69 -1.49
C ARG A 43 14.99 6.88 -0.93
N PHE A 44 13.67 6.76 -0.85
CA PHE A 44 12.77 7.87 -0.50
C PHE A 44 12.20 7.80 0.92
N GLU A 45 12.56 6.78 1.70
CA GLU A 45 12.07 6.57 3.06
C GLU A 45 12.38 7.78 3.97
N LYS A 46 13.58 8.37 3.86
CA LYS A 46 13.94 9.53 4.70
C LYS A 46 13.32 10.84 4.24
N SER A 47 13.18 11.03 2.93
CA SER A 47 12.70 12.29 2.37
C SER A 47 11.18 12.42 2.37
N GLN A 48 10.45 11.31 2.49
CA GLN A 48 8.98 11.27 2.56
C GLN A 48 8.35 12.22 1.52
N PRO A 49 8.63 12.07 0.21
CA PRO A 49 8.29 13.06 -0.80
C PRO A 49 6.78 13.27 -0.99
N PHE A 50 5.97 12.35 -0.49
CA PHE A 50 4.51 12.41 -0.54
C PHE A 50 3.88 12.94 0.77
N ALA A 51 4.68 13.42 1.73
CA ALA A 51 4.15 13.98 2.96
C ALA A 51 3.19 15.16 2.67
N GLY A 52 1.94 15.02 3.10
CA GLY A 52 0.88 16.01 2.87
C GLY A 52 0.22 15.94 1.48
N VAL A 53 0.64 15.02 0.60
CA VAL A 53 0.04 14.81 -0.72
C VAL A 53 -1.12 13.82 -0.61
N ARG A 54 -2.25 14.14 -1.26
CA ARG A 54 -3.39 13.21 -1.42
C ARG A 54 -3.35 12.62 -2.82
N ILE A 55 -3.29 11.29 -2.91
CA ILE A 55 -3.17 10.55 -4.17
C ILE A 55 -4.48 9.78 -4.41
N SER A 56 -4.96 9.81 -5.66
CA SER A 56 -6.02 8.94 -6.15
C SER A 56 -5.47 8.09 -7.30
N ALA A 57 -5.88 6.82 -7.35
CA ALA A 57 -5.45 5.89 -8.38
C ALA A 57 -6.66 5.12 -8.93
N CYS A 58 -6.65 4.89 -10.25
CA CYS A 58 -7.58 3.99 -10.92
C CYS A 58 -6.74 2.95 -11.65
N MET A 59 -6.50 1.83 -10.96
CA MET A 59 -5.64 0.75 -11.42
C MET A 59 -6.35 -0.58 -11.19
N HIS A 60 -5.92 -1.63 -11.88
CA HIS A 60 -6.37 -2.97 -11.55
C HIS A 60 -5.94 -3.32 -10.13
N VAL A 61 -6.87 -3.79 -9.31
CA VAL A 61 -6.58 -4.21 -7.93
C VAL A 61 -5.98 -5.61 -7.98
N THR A 62 -4.67 -5.68 -8.15
CA THR A 62 -3.88 -6.92 -8.21
C THR A 62 -2.84 -6.97 -7.10
N THR A 63 -2.22 -8.14 -6.93
CA THR A 63 -1.15 -8.37 -5.94
C THR A 63 0.04 -7.43 -6.12
N GLU A 64 0.37 -7.11 -7.38
CA GLU A 64 1.50 -6.24 -7.76
C GLU A 64 1.23 -4.76 -7.49
N THR A 65 -0.04 -4.37 -7.33
CA THR A 65 -0.46 -2.98 -7.06
C THR A 65 -0.47 -2.65 -5.56
N ALA A 66 -0.58 -3.68 -4.71
CA ALA A 66 -0.71 -3.55 -3.27
C ALA A 66 0.64 -3.27 -2.58
#